data_AF-A0A956ESX2-F1
#
_entry.id   AF-A0A956ESX2-F1
#
_cell.length_a   1.000
_cell.length_b   1.000
_cell.length_c   1.000
_cell.angle_alpha   90.00
_cell.angle_beta   90.00
_cell.angle_gamma   90.00
#
_symmetry.space_group_name_H-M   'P 1'
#
loop_
_entity.id
_entity.type
_entity.pdbx_description
1 polymer ?
#
loop_
_entity_poly.entity_id
_entity_poly.type
_entity_poly.pdbx_seq_one_letter_code
_entity_poly.pdbx_strand_id
1 'polypeptide(L)'
;GQVRFVFKNYPLAIHEHAEMAARAAVAAGKQGKFWEMHDLLFKNQASFTNDFAGFAKQLNLDVKKFLKDIDSEEVADAVAKDKKEADKLGLEGTPMIYINGRNFTSGYFDTKEDLDDFVKLEIKLRTGKDVEPKPMPKAPASAEEGGDTQPVAAPSGAKTAPSEKPAPSAKPSKPAPSAK
;
A
#
# COMPACT_ATOMS: atom_id res chain seq x y z
N GLY A 1 24.39 10.51 -8.04
CA GLY A 1 23.30 9.56 -8.35
C GLY A 1 22.54 10.03 -9.57
N GLN A 2 21.93 9.11 -10.33
CA GLN A 2 21.16 9.43 -11.56
C GLN A 2 19.67 9.72 -11.28
N VAL A 3 19.18 9.27 -10.12
CA VAL A 3 17.78 9.31 -9.70
C VAL A 3 17.65 10.02 -8.36
N ARG A 4 16.54 10.73 -8.17
CA ARG A 4 16.10 11.25 -6.87
C ARG A 4 14.84 10.49 -6.47
N PHE A 5 14.93 9.76 -5.37
CA PHE A 5 13.81 9.04 -4.78
C PHE A 5 13.11 9.91 -3.74
N VAL A 6 11.79 9.95 -3.79
CA VAL A 6 10.95 10.69 -2.85
C VAL A 6 9.86 9.76 -2.36
N PHE A 7 9.85 9.49 -1.05
CA PHE A 7 8.76 8.79 -0.41
C PHE A 7 7.66 9.77 -0.01
N LYS A 8 6.41 9.34 -0.13
CA LYS A 8 5.23 10.11 0.26
C LYS A 8 4.30 9.24 1.09
N ASN A 9 3.93 9.73 2.27
CA ASN A 9 3.01 9.01 3.15
C ASN A 9 1.58 9.11 2.63
N TYR A 10 0.88 7.98 2.58
CA TYR A 10 -0.54 7.92 2.25
C TYR A 10 -1.28 6.95 3.19
N PRO A 11 -1.40 7.29 4.49
CA PRO A 11 -2.12 6.46 5.43
C PRO A 11 -3.61 6.43 5.07
N LEU A 12 -4.10 5.25 4.69
CA LEU A 12 -5.51 5.02 4.37
C LEU A 12 -6.32 4.85 5.66
N ALA A 13 -7.46 5.54 5.76
CA ALA A 13 -8.32 5.51 6.95
C ALA A 13 -8.90 4.13 7.29
N ILE A 14 -8.93 3.21 6.31
CA ILE A 14 -9.34 1.81 6.51
C ILE A 14 -8.34 1.00 7.35
N HIS A 15 -7.15 1.54 7.59
CA HIS A 15 -6.09 0.92 8.39
C HIS A 15 -5.89 1.71 9.68
N GLU A 16 -6.40 1.17 10.79
CA GLU A 16 -6.41 1.81 12.11
C GLU A 16 -5.05 2.40 12.53
N HIS A 17 -3.96 1.70 12.23
CA HIS A 17 -2.62 2.06 12.67
C HIS A 17 -1.79 2.82 11.62
N ALA A 18 -2.32 3.05 10.41
CA ALA A 18 -1.53 3.60 9.31
C ALA A 18 -1.02 5.02 9.59
N GLU A 19 -1.85 5.87 10.18
CA GLU A 19 -1.47 7.25 10.53
C GLU A 19 -0.31 7.25 11.54
N MET A 20 -0.43 6.49 12.64
CA MET A 20 0.63 6.44 13.65
C MET A 20 1.91 5.79 13.13
N ALA A 21 1.82 4.78 12.27
CA ALA A 21 2.98 4.20 11.60
C ALA A 21 3.70 5.22 10.69
N ALA A 22 2.94 6.00 9.91
CA ALA A 22 3.51 7.07 9.07
C ALA A 22 4.22 8.13 9.92
N ARG A 23 3.58 8.57 11.02
CA ARG A 23 4.19 9.50 11.97
C ARG A 23 5.46 8.95 12.61
N ALA A 24 5.47 7.67 12.99
CA ALA A 24 6.65 7.00 13.54
C ALA A 24 7.82 7.02 12.54
N ALA A 25 7.57 6.69 11.27
CA ALA A 25 8.59 6.75 10.23
C ALA A 25 9.14 8.18 10.06
N VAL A 26 8.27 9.19 9.98
CA VAL A 26 8.67 10.60 9.84
C VAL A 26 9.46 11.08 11.07
N ALA A 27 9.00 10.76 12.28
CA ALA A 27 9.69 11.11 13.53
C ALA A 27 11.08 10.46 13.62
N ALA A 28 11.22 9.19 13.23
CA ALA A 28 12.53 8.54 13.11
C ALA A 28 13.40 9.20 12.03
N GLY A 29 12.78 9.67 10.94
CA GLY A 29 13.42 10.46 9.89
C GLY A 29 14.07 11.75 10.39
N LYS A 30 13.48 12.43 11.40
CA LYS A 30 14.09 13.60 12.06
C LYS A 30 15.39 13.26 12.82
N GLN A 31 15.69 11.97 13.00
CA GLN A 31 16.93 11.45 13.57
C GLN A 31 17.75 10.63 12.55
N GLY A 32 17.40 10.70 11.26
CA GLY A 32 18.13 10.03 10.18
C GLY A 32 17.82 8.53 10.01
N LYS A 33 16.74 8.03 10.62
CA LYS A 33 16.36 6.61 10.64
C LYS A 33 14.99 6.32 10.01
N PHE A 34 14.63 7.09 8.98
CA PHE A 34 13.35 6.94 8.29
C PHE A 34 13.19 5.52 7.72
N TRP A 35 14.18 5.06 6.95
CA TRP A 35 14.11 3.77 6.26
C TRP A 35 14.15 2.59 7.21
N GLU A 36 14.99 2.66 8.24
CA GLU A 36 15.06 1.59 9.24
C GLU A 36 13.76 1.47 10.05
N MET A 37 13.10 2.60 10.37
CA MET A 37 11.79 2.59 11.01
C MET A 37 10.70 2.09 10.05
N HIS A 38 10.70 2.56 8.80
CA HIS A 38 9.80 2.08 7.76
C HIS A 38 9.87 0.54 7.65
N ASP A 39 11.06 -0.02 7.49
CA ASP A 39 11.25 -1.46 7.34
C ASP A 39 10.83 -2.23 8.58
N LEU A 40 11.10 -1.69 9.77
CA LEU A 40 10.68 -2.28 11.03
C LEU A 40 9.16 -2.32 11.17
N LEU A 41 8.47 -1.24 10.80
CA LEU A 41 7.00 -1.18 10.80
C LEU A 41 6.41 -2.20 9.81
N PHE A 42 6.96 -2.29 8.59
CA PHE A 42 6.52 -3.26 7.59
C PHE A 42 6.70 -4.71 8.04
N LYS A 43 7.84 -5.03 8.68
CA LYS A 43 8.10 -6.37 9.22
C LYS A 43 7.14 -6.78 10.34
N ASN A 44 6.60 -5.80 11.07
CA ASN A 44 5.72 -6.05 12.22
C ASN A 44 4.22 -5.83 11.92
N GLN A 45 3.82 -5.70 10.65
CA GLN A 45 2.42 -5.45 10.26
C GLN A 45 1.42 -6.46 10.81
N ALA A 46 1.76 -7.76 10.80
CA ALA A 46 0.86 -8.82 11.26
C ALA A 46 0.71 -8.90 12.79
N SER A 47 1.63 -8.28 13.52
CA SER A 47 1.66 -8.27 14.99
C SER A 47 1.85 -6.84 15.48
N PHE A 48 1.21 -5.90 14.79
CA PHE A 48 1.41 -4.48 15.05
C PHE A 48 1.05 -4.18 16.50
N THR A 49 2.01 -3.63 17.23
CA THR A 49 1.82 -3.10 18.56
C THR A 49 2.13 -1.61 18.52
N ASN A 50 1.42 -0.82 19.33
CA ASN A 50 1.74 0.60 19.51
C ASN A 50 3.01 0.82 20.37
N ASP A 51 3.93 -0.16 20.42
CA ASP A 51 5.20 -0.05 21.15
C ASP A 51 6.26 0.71 20.34
N PHE A 52 5.96 1.97 20.05
CA PHE A 52 6.88 2.85 19.33
C PHE A 52 8.16 3.14 20.14
N ALA A 53 8.10 3.06 21.46
CA ALA A 53 9.28 3.17 22.32
C ALA A 53 10.23 1.98 22.14
N GLY A 54 9.71 0.77 22.02
CA GLY A 54 10.48 -0.43 21.68
C GLY A 54 11.17 -0.32 20.33
N PHE A 55 10.45 0.11 19.30
CA PHE A 55 11.03 0.36 17.98
C PHE A 55 12.13 1.43 18.01
N ALA A 56 11.91 2.54 18.71
CA ALA A 56 12.92 3.58 18.87
C ALA A 56 14.20 3.06 19.56
N LYS A 57 14.05 2.23 20.59
CA LYS A 57 15.19 1.58 21.26
C LYS A 57 15.96 0.65 20.31
N GLN A 58 15.27 -0.19 19.55
CA GLN A 58 15.90 -1.10 18.58
C GLN A 58 16.74 -0.37 17.53
N LEU A 59 16.31 0.85 17.15
CA LEU A 59 16.99 1.68 16.18
C LEU A 59 18.03 2.64 16.78
N ASN A 60 18.29 2.55 18.09
CA ASN A 60 19.17 3.44 18.85
C ASN A 60 18.81 4.93 18.68
N LEU A 61 17.52 5.24 18.67
CA LEU A 61 17.02 6.62 18.66
C LEU A 61 17.03 7.23 20.07
N ASP A 62 17.06 8.56 20.15
CA ASP A 62 16.62 9.25 21.35
C ASP A 62 15.12 9.02 21.49
N VAL A 63 14.76 8.11 22.40
CA VAL A 63 13.38 7.69 22.65
C VAL A 63 12.51 8.85 23.12
N LYS A 64 13.04 9.75 23.97
CA LYS A 64 12.25 10.88 24.48
C LYS A 64 11.95 11.88 23.36
N LYS A 65 12.97 12.21 22.56
CA LYS A 65 12.79 13.08 21.40
C LYS A 65 11.83 12.46 20.39
N PHE A 66 12.00 11.18 20.10
CA PHE A 66 11.16 10.43 19.17
C PHE A 66 9.69 10.41 19.60
N LEU A 67 9.41 10.09 20.86
CA LEU A 67 8.04 10.07 21.39
C LEU A 67 7.40 11.47 21.45
N LYS A 68 8.21 12.52 21.60
CA LYS A 68 7.72 13.88 21.45
C LYS A 68 7.40 14.21 19.99
N ASP A 69 8.26 13.80 19.07
CA ASP A 69 8.13 14.10 17.64
C ASP A 69 6.93 13.36 17.03
N ILE A 70 6.69 12.09 17.36
CA ILE A 70 5.55 11.32 16.83
C ILE A 70 4.19 11.95 17.17
N ASP A 71 4.08 12.60 18.34
CA ASP A 71 2.87 13.29 18.81
C ASP A 71 2.82 14.77 18.39
N SER A 72 3.82 15.27 17.67
CA SER A 72 3.90 16.69 17.30
C SER A 72 3.02 17.03 16.10
N GLU A 73 2.47 18.26 16.12
CA GLU A 73 1.76 18.83 14.96
C GLU A 73 2.64 18.89 13.72
N GLU A 74 3.94 19.17 13.87
CA GLU A 74 4.90 19.21 12.76
C GLU A 74 4.92 17.88 11.97
N VAL A 75 4.97 16.75 12.68
CA VAL A 75 4.99 15.42 12.06
C VAL A 75 3.62 15.06 11.50
N ALA A 76 2.54 15.41 12.20
CA ALA A 76 1.18 15.23 11.69
C ALA A 76 0.95 16.00 10.37
N ASP A 77 1.39 17.26 10.32
CA ASP A 77 1.28 18.12 9.14
C ASP A 77 2.11 17.61 7.96
N ALA A 78 3.30 17.05 8.23
CA ALA A 78 4.12 16.44 7.19
C ALA A 78 3.40 15.26 6.53
N VAL A 79 2.81 14.37 7.34
CA VAL A 79 2.01 13.22 6.85
C VAL A 79 0.75 13.70 6.11
N ALA A 80 0.02 14.67 6.68
CA ALA A 80 -1.18 15.22 6.08
C ALA A 80 -0.91 15.94 4.75
N LYS A 81 0.24 16.63 4.64
CA LYS A 81 0.67 17.28 3.41
C LYS A 81 0.94 16.27 2.30
N ASP A 82 1.68 15.20 2.60
CA ASP A 82 1.93 14.13 1.62
C ASP A 82 0.60 13.51 1.17
N LYS A 83 -0.29 13.22 2.13
CA LYS A 83 -1.61 12.67 1.83
C LYS A 83 -2.42 13.60 0.93
N LYS A 84 -2.45 14.89 1.21
CA LYS A 84 -3.18 15.88 0.41
C LYS A 84 -2.60 16.03 -1.00
N GLU A 85 -1.29 15.93 -1.15
CA GLU A 85 -0.65 15.91 -2.47
C GLU A 85 -1.05 14.68 -3.28
N ALA A 86 -1.11 13.51 -2.63
CA ALA A 86 -1.64 12.30 -3.23
C ALA A 86 -3.14 12.44 -3.56
N ASP A 87 -3.99 12.91 -2.66
CA ASP A 87 -5.44 13.08 -2.93
C ASP A 87 -5.68 13.92 -4.21
N LYS A 88 -4.87 14.97 -4.45
CA LYS A 88 -4.95 15.80 -5.67
C LYS A 88 -4.61 15.07 -6.97
N LEU A 89 -3.85 13.99 -6.88
CA LEU A 89 -3.47 13.13 -8.01
C LEU A 89 -4.51 12.03 -8.29
N GLY A 90 -5.58 11.94 -7.48
CA GLY A 90 -6.67 10.98 -7.68
C GLY A 90 -6.29 9.53 -7.35
N LEU A 91 -5.51 9.32 -6.29
CA LEU A 91 -5.03 7.98 -5.91
C LEU A 91 -6.17 7.13 -5.36
N GLU A 92 -6.27 5.91 -5.88
CA GLU A 92 -7.23 4.91 -5.43
C GLU A 92 -6.61 3.86 -4.50
N GLY A 93 -5.29 3.83 -4.35
CA GLY A 93 -4.61 2.83 -3.53
C GLY A 93 -3.10 2.99 -3.43
N THR A 94 -2.47 2.05 -2.71
CA THR A 94 -1.02 1.99 -2.46
C THR A 94 -0.47 0.59 -2.69
N PRO A 95 0.78 0.41 -3.16
CA PRO A 95 1.72 1.47 -3.56
C PRO A 95 1.31 2.13 -4.87
N MET A 96 1.79 3.35 -5.09
CA MET A 96 1.62 4.08 -6.34
C MET A 96 2.94 4.82 -6.63
N ILE A 97 3.45 4.67 -7.85
CA ILE A 97 4.78 5.16 -8.25
C ILE A 97 4.65 6.12 -9.43
N TYR A 98 5.29 7.28 -9.32
CA TYR A 98 5.42 8.24 -10.42
C TYR A 98 6.89 8.40 -10.78
N ILE A 99 7.19 8.37 -12.07
CA ILE A 99 8.54 8.60 -12.60
C ILE A 99 8.45 9.77 -13.57
N ASN A 100 9.13 10.87 -13.24
CA ASN A 100 9.09 12.13 -14.00
C ASN A 100 7.65 12.61 -14.34
N GLY A 101 6.73 12.45 -13.39
CA GLY A 101 5.33 12.88 -13.53
C GLY A 101 4.41 11.87 -14.25
N ARG A 102 4.92 10.73 -14.70
CA ARG A 102 4.12 9.66 -15.30
C ARG A 102 3.77 8.59 -14.27
N ASN A 103 2.49 8.19 -14.23
CA ASN A 103 2.01 7.11 -13.37
C ASN A 103 2.49 5.76 -13.90
N PHE A 104 3.38 5.11 -13.13
CA PHE A 104 3.92 3.79 -13.43
C PHE A 104 2.99 2.66 -12.95
N THR A 105 2.19 2.87 -11.91
CA THR A 105 1.33 1.82 -11.31
C THR A 105 -0.06 1.75 -11.96
N SER A 106 -0.19 2.12 -13.23
CA SER A 106 -1.47 2.18 -13.98
C SER A 106 -2.07 0.81 -14.35
N GLY A 107 -1.55 -0.30 -13.78
CA GLY A 107 -1.97 -1.67 -14.08
C GLY A 107 -1.32 -2.29 -15.32
N TYR A 108 -0.55 -1.51 -16.09
CA TYR A 108 0.17 -1.98 -17.28
C TYR A 108 1.58 -2.50 -17.01
N PHE A 109 2.12 -2.22 -15.82
CA PHE A 109 3.51 -2.49 -15.47
C PHE A 109 3.60 -3.29 -14.18
N ASP A 110 4.43 -4.33 -14.19
CA ASP A 110 4.83 -5.03 -12.99
C ASP A 110 5.98 -4.28 -12.31
N THR A 111 5.86 -4.02 -11.01
CA THR A 111 6.85 -3.22 -10.27
C THR A 111 8.20 -3.92 -10.13
N LYS A 112 8.23 -5.25 -10.10
CA LYS A 112 9.48 -6.01 -9.99
C LYS A 112 10.14 -6.18 -11.34
N GLU A 113 9.36 -6.35 -12.40
CA GLU A 113 9.88 -6.65 -13.74
C GLU A 113 10.19 -5.38 -14.54
N ASP A 114 9.30 -4.37 -14.51
CA ASP A 114 9.35 -3.25 -15.45
C ASP A 114 10.00 -1.98 -14.88
N LEU A 115 10.14 -1.86 -13.56
CA LEU A 115 10.54 -0.59 -12.92
C LEU A 115 11.94 -0.14 -13.37
N ASP A 116 12.91 -1.04 -13.42
CA ASP A 116 14.28 -0.71 -13.81
C ASP A 116 14.36 -0.33 -15.30
N ASP A 117 13.65 -1.05 -16.17
CA ASP A 117 13.55 -0.75 -17.60
C ASP A 117 12.92 0.63 -17.83
N PHE A 118 11.85 0.95 -17.09
CA PHE A 118 11.18 2.26 -17.17
C PHE A 118 12.09 3.38 -16.67
N VAL A 119 12.79 3.20 -15.54
CA VAL A 119 13.74 4.21 -15.02
C VAL A 119 14.88 4.44 -16.02
N LYS A 120 15.44 3.38 -16.61
CA LYS A 120 16.48 3.49 -17.65
C LYS A 120 15.98 4.22 -18.88
N LEU A 121 14.76 3.92 -19.32
CA LEU A 121 14.10 4.62 -20.43
C LEU A 121 13.99 6.12 -20.14
N GLU A 122 13.49 6.47 -18.97
CA GLU A 122 13.30 7.85 -18.53
C GLU A 122 14.62 8.64 -18.45
N ILE A 123 15.69 8.00 -17.98
CA ILE A 123 17.03 8.59 -17.98
C ILE A 123 17.48 8.85 -19.41
N LYS A 124 17.34 7.88 -20.32
CA LYS A 124 17.74 8.03 -21.74
C LYS A 124 17.00 9.18 -22.41
N LEU A 125 15.67 9.22 -22.27
CA LEU A 125 14.81 10.28 -22.82
C LEU A 125 15.22 11.67 -22.32
N ARG A 126 15.53 11.81 -21.02
CA ARG A 126 15.99 13.09 -20.46
C ARG A 126 17.38 13.49 -20.97
N THR A 127 18.24 12.52 -21.29
CA THR A 127 19.60 12.76 -21.82
C THR A 127 19.66 12.90 -23.34
N GLY A 128 18.53 12.81 -24.05
CA GLY A 128 18.46 13.02 -25.50
C GLY A 128 19.12 11.93 -26.35
N LYS A 129 19.28 10.70 -25.83
CA LYS A 129 19.76 9.56 -26.62
C LYS A 129 18.57 8.74 -27.11
N ASP A 130 18.49 8.55 -28.42
CA ASP A 130 17.46 7.79 -29.15
C ASP A 130 17.05 6.53 -28.41
N VAL A 131 15.79 6.47 -27.99
CA VAL A 131 15.21 5.25 -27.42
C VAL A 131 14.47 4.55 -28.54
N GLU A 132 15.13 3.54 -29.11
CA GLU A 132 14.45 2.55 -29.95
C GLU A 132 13.40 1.83 -29.09
N PRO A 133 12.11 1.83 -29.47
CA PRO A 133 11.07 1.20 -28.69
C PRO A 133 11.30 -0.32 -28.62
N LYS A 134 11.31 -0.87 -27.39
CA LYS A 134 11.23 -2.33 -27.18
C LYS A 134 9.94 -2.81 -27.85
N PRO A 135 9.98 -3.83 -28.74
CA PRO A 135 8.79 -4.27 -29.42
C PRO A 135 7.77 -4.74 -28.37
N MET A 136 6.58 -4.16 -28.42
CA MET A 136 5.46 -4.62 -27.61
C MET A 136 5.27 -6.12 -27.83
N PRO A 137 4.98 -6.92 -26.79
CA PRO A 137 4.54 -8.29 -27.01
C PRO A 137 3.33 -8.23 -27.95
N LYS A 138 3.44 -8.91 -29.11
CA LYS A 138 2.35 -8.96 -30.08
C LYS A 138 1.11 -9.48 -29.37
N ALA A 139 0.03 -8.72 -29.41
CA ALA A 139 -1.29 -9.25 -29.11
C ALA A 139 -1.49 -10.55 -29.92
N PRO A 140 -1.99 -11.65 -29.33
CA PRO A 140 -2.22 -12.86 -30.09
C PRO A 140 -3.24 -12.56 -31.20
N ALA A 141 -2.78 -12.66 -32.44
CA ALA A 141 -3.61 -12.51 -33.63
C ALA A 141 -4.37 -13.82 -33.87
N SER A 142 -5.69 -13.72 -33.73
CA SER A 142 -6.76 -14.49 -34.38
C SER A 142 -6.74 -16.03 -34.29
N ALA A 143 -7.70 -16.56 -33.51
CA ALA A 143 -8.36 -17.81 -33.87
C ALA A 143 -9.68 -17.45 -34.59
N GLU A 144 -9.90 -18.12 -35.71
CA GLU A 144 -10.87 -17.81 -36.75
C GLU A 144 -12.34 -18.05 -36.35
N GLU A 145 -13.23 -17.33 -37.04
CA GLU A 145 -14.66 -17.60 -37.10
C GLU A 145 -14.96 -18.97 -37.73
N GLY A 146 -15.92 -19.69 -37.14
CA GLY A 146 -16.47 -20.92 -37.73
C GLY A 146 -17.64 -21.51 -36.92
N GLY A 147 -18.84 -20.95 -37.10
CA GLY A 147 -20.09 -21.72 -37.30
C GLY A 147 -20.81 -22.45 -36.14
N ASP A 148 -22.05 -21.98 -35.91
CA ASP A 148 -23.28 -22.74 -35.55
C ASP A 148 -23.61 -23.07 -34.08
N THR A 149 -24.53 -22.30 -33.48
CA THR A 149 -25.92 -22.72 -33.10
C THR A 149 -26.59 -21.74 -32.11
N GLN A 150 -27.67 -21.11 -32.60
CA GLN A 150 -28.96 -20.70 -32.00
C GLN A 150 -29.16 -20.16 -30.55
N PRO A 151 -30.23 -19.36 -30.34
CA PRO A 151 -30.33 -18.39 -29.24
C PRO A 151 -31.14 -18.88 -28.04
N VAL A 152 -30.84 -18.34 -26.85
CA VAL A 152 -31.72 -18.45 -25.68
C VAL A 152 -31.75 -17.15 -24.87
N ALA A 153 -32.95 -16.58 -24.92
CA ALA A 153 -33.64 -15.62 -24.05
C ALA A 153 -32.92 -14.95 -22.86
N ALA A 154 -33.13 -13.63 -22.78
CA ALA A 154 -33.06 -12.85 -21.54
C ALA A 154 -34.08 -13.35 -20.49
N PRO A 155 -33.86 -13.00 -19.21
CA PRO A 155 -34.88 -12.14 -18.61
C PRO A 155 -34.32 -10.96 -17.81
N SER A 156 -35.07 -9.87 -17.95
CA SER A 156 -35.16 -8.73 -17.03
C SER A 156 -35.84 -9.15 -15.72
N GLY A 157 -35.48 -8.54 -14.59
CA GLY A 157 -36.33 -8.56 -13.40
C GLY A 157 -35.60 -8.43 -12.05
N ALA A 158 -35.74 -7.27 -11.43
CA ALA A 158 -35.30 -6.96 -10.06
C ALA A 158 -36.13 -7.70 -8.98
N LYS A 159 -35.51 -8.05 -7.83
CA LYS A 159 -36.01 -7.75 -6.45
C LYS A 159 -35.21 -8.45 -5.32
N THR A 160 -34.90 -7.63 -4.29
CA THR A 160 -34.92 -7.87 -2.83
C THR A 160 -34.00 -8.92 -2.14
N ALA A 161 -33.33 -8.44 -1.09
CA ALA A 161 -32.75 -9.18 0.04
C ALA A 161 -33.79 -10.06 0.79
N PRO A 162 -33.38 -11.01 1.66
CA PRO A 162 -33.12 -10.66 3.06
C PRO A 162 -32.01 -11.48 3.79
N SER A 163 -31.72 -11.00 5.01
CA SER A 163 -30.91 -11.49 6.11
C SER A 163 -31.13 -12.96 6.52
N GLU A 164 -30.09 -13.68 7.01
CA GLU A 164 -30.14 -14.49 8.25
C GLU A 164 -28.77 -15.11 8.65
N LYS A 165 -28.46 -15.00 9.95
CA LYS A 165 -27.64 -15.92 10.80
C LYS A 165 -28.70 -16.64 11.69
N PRO A 166 -28.47 -17.77 12.43
CA PRO A 166 -27.20 -18.33 12.94
C PRO A 166 -27.13 -19.89 13.17
N ALA A 167 -26.05 -20.33 13.86
CA ALA A 167 -25.93 -21.50 14.79
C ALA A 167 -25.43 -22.86 14.20
N PRO A 168 -25.00 -23.89 15.00
CA PRO A 168 -25.07 -24.01 16.47
C PRO A 168 -23.85 -24.63 17.21
N SER A 169 -23.99 -24.62 18.54
CA SER A 169 -23.15 -25.08 19.65
C SER A 169 -22.93 -26.60 19.79
N ALA A 170 -21.85 -26.99 20.46
CA ALA A 170 -21.71 -28.30 21.13
C ALA A 170 -21.41 -28.11 22.63
N LYS A 171 -22.00 -28.99 23.46
CA LYS A 171 -22.28 -28.91 24.91
C LYS A 171 -21.26 -29.71 25.78
N PRO A 172 -21.39 -29.72 27.14
CA PRO A 172 -20.29 -29.79 28.11
C PRO A 172 -20.12 -31.14 28.87
N SER A 173 -19.06 -31.25 29.68
CA SER A 173 -18.94 -32.21 30.79
C SER A 173 -18.29 -31.59 32.05
N LYS A 174 -18.95 -31.84 33.20
CA LYS A 174 -18.71 -31.46 34.62
C LYS A 174 -17.65 -32.37 35.31
N PRO A 175 -17.36 -32.34 36.65
CA PRO A 175 -17.87 -31.50 37.77
C PRO A 175 -16.81 -30.90 38.75
N ALA A 176 -17.31 -30.27 39.83
CA ALA A 176 -16.70 -29.47 40.91
C ALA A 176 -15.75 -30.18 41.91
N PRO A 177 -15.20 -29.49 42.95
CA PRO A 177 -15.98 -29.29 44.20
C PRO A 177 -15.78 -27.94 44.95
N SER A 178 -16.82 -27.62 45.75
CA SER A 178 -16.88 -27.00 47.09
C SER A 178 -15.94 -25.87 47.53
N ALA A 179 -16.51 -24.76 48.00
CA ALA A 179 -16.39 -24.31 49.40
C ALA A 179 -17.22 -23.04 49.71
N LYS A 180 -17.98 -23.14 50.81
CA LYS A 180 -18.61 -22.13 51.69
C LYS A 180 -19.71 -21.22 51.16
#